data_AF-A0A3A6JT85-F1
#
_entry.id   AF-A0A3A6JT85-F1
#
_cell.length_a   1.000
_cell.length_b   1.000
_cell.length_c   1.000
_cell.angle_alpha   90.00
_cell.angle_beta   90.00
_cell.angle_gamma   90.00
#
_symmetry.space_group_name_H-M   'P 1'
#
loop_
_entity.id
_entity.type
_entity.pdbx_description
1 polymer ?
#
loop_
_entity_poly.entity_id
_entity_poly.type
_entity_poly.pdbx_seq_one_letter_code
_entity_poly.pdbx_strand_id
1 'polypeptide(L)' 'MAKNTVWHTEYSAWSLEALVEEINRLNYWELEACKELCKRAGLESDWENADANTFEEVIYHAAEILGVVIG' A
#
# COMPACT_ATOMS: atom_id res chain seq x y z
N MET A 1 -9.56 22.49 -17.20
CA MET A 1 -9.17 21.71 -16.01
C MET A 1 -8.96 20.28 -16.47
N ALA A 2 -7.73 19.92 -16.85
CA ALA A 2 -7.42 18.57 -17.29
C ALA A 2 -7.14 17.72 -16.06
N LYS A 3 -7.89 16.63 -15.89
CA LYS A 3 -7.62 15.61 -14.87
C LYS A 3 -6.25 15.01 -15.20
N ASN A 4 -5.25 15.30 -14.38
CA ASN A 4 -3.89 14.84 -14.60
C ASN A 4 -3.81 13.36 -14.16
N THR A 5 -4.23 12.46 -15.05
CA THR A 5 -4.05 11.02 -14.89
C THR A 5 -2.62 10.65 -15.25
N VAL A 6 -1.72 10.75 -14.28
CA VAL A 6 -0.38 10.15 -14.36
C VAL A 6 -0.29 9.12 -13.24
N TRP A 7 -0.86 7.95 -13.48
CA TRP A 7 -0.79 6.79 -12.57
C TRP A 7 0.35 5.87 -13.02
N HIS A 8 1.61 6.21 -12.78
CA HIS A 8 2.72 5.29 -13.03
C HIS A 8 3.87 5.52 -12.02
N THR A 9 4.13 4.50 -11.16
CA THR A 9 5.44 4.02 -10.66
C THR A 9 6.31 4.86 -9.69
N GLU A 10 5.82 5.53 -8.63
CA GLU A 10 6.74 6.22 -7.68
C GLU A 10 6.38 6.17 -6.19
N TYR A 11 5.56 5.23 -5.71
CA TYR A 11 5.35 5.13 -4.25
C TYR A 11 6.66 4.85 -3.49
N SER A 12 7.64 4.18 -4.12
CA SER A 12 8.97 3.98 -3.54
C SER A 12 9.72 5.26 -3.20
N ALA A 13 9.42 6.37 -3.88
CA ALA A 13 10.02 7.68 -3.60
C ALA A 13 9.24 8.48 -2.53
N TRP A 14 8.02 8.04 -2.18
CA TRP A 14 7.18 8.73 -1.20
C TRP A 14 7.61 8.43 0.23
N SER A 15 7.34 9.36 1.14
CA SER A 15 7.47 9.07 2.57
C SER A 15 6.44 8.01 3.00
N LEU A 16 6.65 7.37 4.14
CA LEU A 16 5.70 6.40 4.67
C LEU A 16 4.36 7.06 5.00
N GLU A 17 4.40 8.27 5.56
CA GLU A 17 3.22 9.04 5.92
C GLU A 17 2.37 9.37 4.69
N ALA A 18 2.98 9.84 3.61
CA ALA A 18 2.26 10.18 2.37
C ALA A 18 1.65 8.94 1.71
N LEU A 19 2.35 7.80 1.77
CA LEU A 19 1.83 6.53 1.27
C LEU A 19 0.59 6.08 2.04
N VAL A 20 0.64 6.12 3.37
CA VAL A 20 -0.48 5.74 4.26
C VAL A 20 -1.66 6.70 4.09
N GLU A 21 -1.40 8.00 3.96
CA GLU A 21 -2.44 8.99 3.68
C GLU A 21 -3.17 8.66 2.37
N GLU A 22 -2.44 8.31 1.31
CA GLU A 22 -3.04 7.95 0.02
C GLU A 22 -3.87 6.67 0.08
N ILE A 23 -3.40 5.64 0.80
CA ILE A 23 -4.16 4.40 1.02
C ILE A 23 -5.50 4.72 1.72
N ASN A 24 -5.46 5.52 2.78
CA ASN A 24 -6.66 5.88 3.56
C ASN A 24 -7.57 6.91 2.86
N ARG A 25 -7.03 7.66 1.88
CA ARG A 25 -7.80 8.66 1.12
C ARG A 25 -8.77 8.01 0.14
N LEU A 26 -8.47 6.80 -0.33
CA LEU A 26 -9.26 6.08 -1.32
C LEU A 26 -10.31 5.19 -0.64
N ASN A 27 -11.50 5.08 -1.24
CA ASN A 27 -12.53 4.12 -0.80
C ASN A 27 -12.24 2.68 -1.26
N TYR A 28 -11.03 2.43 -1.75
CA TYR A 28 -10.54 1.15 -2.23
C TYR A 28 -9.03 1.10 -2.02
N TRP A 29 -8.49 -0.10 -1.89
CA TRP A 29 -7.05 -0.28 -1.79
C TRP A 29 -6.40 -0.31 -3.17
N GLU A 30 -5.54 0.68 -3.41
CA GLU A 30 -4.75 0.76 -4.63
C GLU A 30 -3.60 -0.24 -4.54
N LEU A 31 -3.50 -1.10 -5.55
CA LEU A 31 -2.65 -2.30 -5.53
C LEU A 31 -1.17 -1.95 -5.34
N GLU A 32 -0.67 -0.95 -6.05
CA GLU A 32 0.75 -0.59 -6.00
C GLU A 32 1.11 0.10 -4.67
N ALA A 33 0.19 0.89 -4.10
CA ALA A 33 0.36 1.49 -2.78
C ALA A 33 0.42 0.42 -1.67
N CYS A 34 -0.49 -0.56 -1.71
CA CYS A 34 -0.49 -1.69 -0.79
C CYS A 34 0.76 -2.57 -0.95
N LYS A 35 1.16 -2.86 -2.19
CA LYS A 35 2.40 -3.60 -2.48
C LYS A 35 3.61 -2.87 -1.89
N GLU A 36 3.72 -1.56 -2.08
CA GLU A 36 4.83 -0.77 -1.55
C GLU A 36 4.83 -0.76 0.00
N LEU A 37 3.66 -0.70 0.64
CA LEU A 37 3.55 -0.82 2.09
C LEU A 37 4.08 -2.19 2.58
N CYS A 38 3.63 -3.29 1.97
CA CYS A 38 4.08 -4.64 2.29
C CYS A 38 5.59 -4.80 2.07
N LYS A 39 6.11 -4.25 0.96
CA LYS A 39 7.54 -4.27 0.68
C LYS A 39 8.37 -3.55 1.75
N ARG A 40 7.94 -2.38 2.21
CA ARG A 40 8.62 -1.63 3.29
C ARG A 40 8.62 -2.38 4.62
N ALA A 41 7.58 -3.18 4.87
CA ALA A 41 7.50 -4.08 6.01
C ALA A 41 8.32 -5.37 5.84
N GLY A 42 8.93 -5.61 4.67
CA GLY A 42 9.66 -6.84 4.35
C GLY A 42 8.77 -8.02 3.98
N LEU A 43 7.49 -7.77 3.68
CA LEU A 43 6.47 -8.77 3.34
C LEU A 43 6.22 -8.89 1.82
N GLU A 44 7.20 -8.54 0.98
CA GLU A 44 7.04 -8.59 -0.49
C GLU A 44 6.70 -10.00 -0.98
N SER A 45 7.34 -11.03 -0.41
CA SER A 45 7.04 -12.43 -0.73
C SER A 45 5.66 -12.88 -0.24
N ASP A 46 5.21 -12.42 0.92
CA ASP A 46 3.89 -12.78 1.45
C ASP A 46 2.79 -12.12 0.60
N TRP A 47 3.01 -10.89 0.15
CA TRP A 47 2.15 -10.20 -0.81
C TRP A 47 2.05 -10.96 -2.15
N GLU A 48 3.17 -11.41 -2.70
CA GLU A 48 3.19 -12.17 -3.96
C GLU A 48 2.49 -13.55 -3.87
N ASN A 49 2.46 -14.14 -2.67
CA ASN A 49 1.78 -15.41 -2.42
C ASN A 49 0.33 -15.24 -1.98
N ALA A 50 -0.09 -14.03 -1.64
CA ALA A 50 -1.45 -13.76 -1.21
C ALA A 50 -2.44 -13.86 -2.38
N ASP A 51 -3.69 -14.18 -2.04
CA ASP A 51 -4.81 -14.19 -2.96
C ASP A 51 -5.89 -13.21 -2.52
N ALA A 52 -7.03 -13.20 -3.23
CA ALA A 52 -8.15 -12.31 -2.97
C ALA A 52 -8.79 -12.45 -1.58
N ASN A 53 -8.45 -13.47 -0.80
CA ASN A 53 -8.92 -13.67 0.56
C ASN A 53 -7.85 -13.38 1.63
N THR A 54 -6.57 -13.39 1.28
CA THR A 54 -5.46 -13.28 2.25
C THR A 54 -4.66 -11.98 2.12
N PHE A 55 -4.80 -11.25 1.01
CA PHE A 55 -4.05 -10.00 0.81
C PHE A 55 -4.31 -8.95 1.90
N GLU A 56 -5.54 -8.88 2.45
CA GLU A 56 -5.86 -7.92 3.50
C GLU A 56 -5.05 -8.14 4.78
N GLU A 57 -4.89 -9.40 5.18
CA GLU A 57 -4.11 -9.78 6.36
C GLU A 57 -2.64 -9.35 6.22
N VAL A 58 -2.08 -9.49 5.02
CA VAL A 58 -0.70 -9.07 4.73
C VAL A 58 -0.56 -7.55 4.84
N ILE A 59 -1.52 -6.77 4.33
CA ILE A 59 -1.50 -5.31 4.41
C ILE A 59 -1.63 -4.85 5.88
N TYR A 60 -2.53 -5.45 6.66
CA TYR A 60 -2.64 -5.13 8.08
C TYR A 60 -1.39 -5.50 8.87
N HIS A 61 -0.77 -6.65 8.57
CA HIS A 61 0.50 -7.03 9.20
C HIS A 61 1.64 -6.07 8.81
N ALA A 62 1.66 -5.60 7.56
CA ALA A 62 2.61 -4.57 7.14
C ALA A 62 2.43 -3.27 7.94
N ALA A 63 1.18 -2.83 8.14
CA ALA A 63 0.87 -1.65 8.93
C ALA A 63 1.30 -1.81 10.40
N GLU A 64 1.09 -2.98 10.99
CA GLU A 64 1.56 -3.31 12.35
C GLU A 64 3.09 -3.22 12.46
N ILE A 65 3.83 -3.85 11.54
CA ILE A 65 5.31 -3.81 11.52
C ILE A 65 5.82 -2.37 11.40
N LEU A 66 5.18 -1.56 10.57
CA LEU A 66 5.56 -0.18 10.31
C LEU A 66 5.03 0.82 11.36
N GLY A 67 4.19 0.37 12.29
CA GLY A 67 3.60 1.21 13.33
C GLY A 67 2.63 2.27 12.79
N VAL A 68 1.94 1.99 11.68
CA VAL A 68 1.00 2.89 11.02
C VAL A 68 -0.43 2.35 11.08
N VAL A 69 -1.42 3.22 10.87
CA VAL A 69 -2.83 2.85 10.82
C VAL A 69 -3.33 3.01 9.39
N ILE A 70 -3.95 1.95 8.89
CA ILE A 70 -4.63 1.92 7.59
C ILE A 70 -6.10 1.51 7.80
N GLY A 71 -7.02 2.06 7.01
CA GLY A 71 -8.45 1.78 7.12
C GLY A 71 -9.31 2.55 6.12
#